data_AF-A0A924CB31-F1
#
_entry.id   AF-A0A924CB31-F1
#
_cell.length_a   1.000
_cell.length_b   1.000
_cell.length_c   1.000
_cell.angle_alpha   90.00
_cell.angle_beta   90.00
_cell.angle_gamma   90.00
#
_symmetry.space_group_name_H-M   'P 1'
#
loop_
_entity.id
_entity.type
_entity.pdbx_description
1 polymer ?
#
loop_
_entity_poly.entity_id
_entity_poly.type
_entity_poly.pdbx_seq_one_letter_code
_entity_poly.pdbx_strand_id
1 'polypeptide(L)'
;MRHYVGSALMLFVTTAVIVGSYTVNLKVSAERAQVERLQRTLVTDARGIRDLQAELRTRARLPEMQRWNDTVLMMAAPAAGQYLRGPLQLAHFAMPEASVQTVQRAVTTPVAIAPPSLAAPIIRAAWRPAPAPDARVVTAAYHPASPAHTVPPLVIIPETAAASGAPVDLLHEGGQ
;
A
#
# COMPACT_ATOMS: atom_id res chain seq x y z
N MET A 1 10.74 -10.90 75.73
CA MET A 1 10.46 -11.70 74.51
C MET A 1 9.21 -11.23 73.75
N ARG A 2 8.09 -10.90 74.41
CA ARG A 2 6.81 -10.55 73.75
C ARG A 2 6.85 -9.33 72.81
N HIS A 3 7.71 -8.34 73.07
CA HIS A 3 7.87 -7.15 72.20
C HIS A 3 8.62 -7.44 70.89
N TYR A 4 9.59 -8.36 70.91
CA TYR A 4 10.34 -8.74 69.71
C TYR A 4 9.47 -9.50 68.70
N VAL A 5 8.51 -10.30 69.20
CA VAL A 5 7.55 -11.02 68.35
C VAL A 5 6.65 -10.04 67.59
N GLY A 6 6.19 -8.96 68.25
CA GLY A 6 5.39 -7.92 67.60
C GLY A 6 6.17 -7.15 66.51
N SER A 7 7.42 -6.76 66.81
CA SER A 7 8.28 -6.08 65.83
C SER A 7 8.64 -6.97 64.64
N ALA A 8 8.92 -8.26 64.88
CA ALA A 8 9.20 -9.23 63.81
C ALA A 8 7.98 -9.42 62.88
N LEU A 9 6.76 -9.46 63.44
CA LEU A 9 5.52 -9.54 62.66
C LEU A 9 5.33 -8.30 61.77
N MET A 10 5.53 -7.09 62.32
CA MET A 10 5.45 -5.84 61.56
C MET A 10 6.45 -5.80 60.39
N LEU A 11 7.70 -6.24 60.62
CA LEU A 11 8.71 -6.30 59.57
C LEU A 11 8.33 -7.31 58.48
N PHE A 12 7.81 -8.47 58.85
CA PHE A 12 7.37 -9.48 57.89
C PHE A 12 6.22 -8.97 57.02
N VAL A 13 5.19 -8.37 57.65
CA VAL A 13 4.05 -7.77 56.94
C VAL A 13 4.52 -6.68 55.98
N THR A 14 5.40 -5.77 56.44
CA THR A 14 5.92 -4.68 55.60
C THR A 14 6.69 -5.23 54.41
N THR A 15 7.53 -6.24 54.62
CA THR A 15 8.29 -6.88 53.54
C THR A 15 7.36 -7.57 52.53
N ALA A 16 6.33 -8.26 53.01
CA ALA A 16 5.34 -8.90 52.14
C ALA A 16 4.59 -7.87 51.28
N VAL A 17 4.24 -6.70 51.84
CA VAL A 17 3.60 -5.61 51.08
C VAL A 17 4.55 -5.01 50.04
N ILE A 18 5.83 -4.80 50.39
CA ILE A 18 6.84 -4.30 49.44
C ILE A 18 6.99 -5.27 48.27
N VAL A 19 7.14 -6.57 48.56
CA VAL A 19 7.28 -7.59 47.51
C VAL A 19 6.01 -7.70 46.68
N GLY A 20 4.83 -7.72 47.32
CA GLY A 20 3.55 -7.78 46.63
C GLY A 20 3.35 -6.61 45.67
N SER A 21 3.56 -5.38 46.14
CA SER A 21 3.43 -4.19 45.30
C SER A 21 4.42 -4.15 44.14
N TYR A 22 5.65 -4.64 44.35
CA TYR A 22 6.65 -4.78 43.28
C TYR A 22 6.20 -5.75 42.18
N THR A 23 5.66 -6.92 42.54
CA THR A 23 5.19 -7.89 41.53
C THR A 23 4.05 -7.36 40.68
N VAL A 24 3.12 -6.61 41.28
CA VAL A 24 2.00 -5.97 40.57
C VAL A 24 2.51 -4.91 39.60
N ASN A 25 3.43 -4.05 40.03
CA ASN A 25 4.05 -3.05 39.15
C ASN A 25 4.79 -3.70 37.97
N LEU A 26 5.51 -4.79 38.21
CA LEU A 26 6.19 -5.53 37.16
C LEU A 26 5.22 -6.12 36.14
N LYS A 27 4.09 -6.69 36.61
CA LYS A 27 3.02 -7.18 35.72
C LYS A 27 2.42 -6.07 34.86
N VAL A 28 2.06 -4.94 35.47
CA VAL A 28 1.53 -3.79 34.71
C VAL A 28 2.53 -3.30 33.67
N SER A 29 3.83 -3.28 34.00
CA SER A 29 4.88 -2.92 33.04
C SER A 29 4.97 -3.90 31.88
N ALA A 30 4.80 -5.20 32.14
CA ALA A 30 4.81 -6.24 31.13
C ALA A 30 3.58 -6.14 30.20
N GLU A 31 2.40 -5.89 30.76
CA GLU A 31 1.16 -5.67 29.99
C GLU A 31 1.27 -4.45 29.07
N ARG A 32 1.80 -3.32 29.58
CA ARG A 32 2.05 -2.12 28.77
C ARG A 32 3.01 -2.42 27.61
N ALA A 33 4.08 -3.17 27.89
CA ALA A 33 5.03 -3.58 26.85
C ALA A 33 4.39 -4.51 25.81
N GLN A 34 3.45 -5.37 26.21
CA GLN A 34 2.71 -6.24 25.29
C GLN A 34 1.76 -5.45 24.38
N VAL A 35 1.02 -4.49 24.94
CA VAL A 35 0.15 -3.59 24.18
C VAL A 35 0.97 -2.78 23.16
N GLU A 36 2.11 -2.23 23.58
CA GLU A 36 2.98 -1.46 22.68
C GLU A 36 3.52 -2.31 21.52
N ARG A 37 3.90 -3.58 21.80
CA ARG A 37 4.30 -4.53 20.76
C ARG A 37 3.18 -4.78 19.76
N LEU A 38 1.96 -5.02 20.23
CA LEU A 38 0.80 -5.22 19.36
C LEU A 38 0.51 -3.99 18.50
N GLN A 39 0.56 -2.79 19.09
CA GLN A 39 0.37 -1.55 18.35
C GLN A 39 1.43 -1.39 17.24
N ARG A 40 2.69 -1.72 17.51
CA ARG A 40 3.76 -1.71 16.49
C ARG A 40 3.51 -2.70 15.36
N THR A 41 3.00 -3.89 15.67
CA THR A 41 2.57 -4.87 14.66
C THR A 41 1.42 -4.32 13.82
N LEU A 42 0.37 -3.78 14.46
CA LEU A 42 -0.79 -3.22 13.78
C LEU A 42 -0.41 -2.10 12.81
N VAL A 43 0.48 -1.18 13.23
CA VAL A 43 0.99 -0.11 12.35
C VAL A 43 1.79 -0.67 11.16
N THR A 44 2.50 -1.77 11.35
CA THR A 44 3.27 -2.43 10.29
C THR A 44 2.34 -3.14 9.31
N ASP A 45 1.36 -3.89 9.82
CA ASP A 45 0.36 -4.57 9.00
C ASP A 45 -0.50 -3.57 8.21
N ALA A 46 -0.91 -2.48 8.84
CA ALA A 46 -1.65 -1.40 8.18
C ALA A 46 -0.84 -0.69 7.08
N ARG A 47 0.50 -0.68 7.16
CA ARG A 47 1.35 -0.24 6.05
C ARG A 47 1.37 -1.28 4.94
N GLY A 48 1.58 -2.56 5.28
CA GLY A 48 1.54 -3.65 4.30
C GLY A 48 0.23 -3.72 3.52
N ILE A 49 -0.91 -3.54 4.19
CA ILE A 49 -2.23 -3.49 3.53
C ILE A 49 -2.31 -2.33 2.53
N ARG A 50 -1.81 -1.14 2.89
CA ARG A 50 -1.82 0.03 1.99
C ARG A 50 -0.93 -0.20 0.77
N ASP A 51 0.23 -0.82 0.96
CA ASP A 51 1.14 -1.15 -0.14
C ASP A 51 0.51 -2.18 -1.09
N LEU A 52 -0.09 -3.24 -0.54
CA LEU A 52 -0.83 -4.23 -1.33
C LEU A 52 -2.03 -3.61 -2.08
N GLN A 53 -2.76 -2.71 -1.43
CA GLN A 53 -3.86 -1.99 -2.07
C GLN A 53 -3.38 -1.07 -3.19
N ALA A 54 -2.20 -0.45 -3.05
CA ALA A 54 -1.61 0.36 -4.10
C ALA A 54 -1.23 -0.50 -5.31
N GLU A 55 -0.64 -1.66 -5.09
CA GLU A 55 -0.31 -2.62 -6.16
C GLU A 55 -1.57 -3.18 -6.84
N LEU A 56 -2.59 -3.55 -6.07
CA LEU A 56 -3.84 -4.02 -6.65
C LEU A 56 -4.55 -2.92 -7.44
N ARG A 57 -4.53 -1.67 -6.95
CA ARG A 57 -5.10 -0.52 -7.66
C ARG A 57 -4.37 -0.24 -8.97
N THR A 58 -3.04 -0.36 -9.02
CA THR A 58 -2.31 -0.18 -10.28
C THR A 58 -2.61 -1.32 -11.25
N ARG A 59 -2.63 -2.58 -10.80
CA ARG A 59 -2.99 -3.74 -11.64
C ARG A 59 -4.43 -3.67 -12.15
N ALA A 60 -5.38 -3.22 -11.31
CA ALA A 60 -6.79 -3.10 -11.67
C ALA A 60 -7.08 -1.93 -12.65
N ARG A 61 -6.20 -0.93 -12.72
CA ARG A 61 -6.36 0.24 -13.61
C ARG A 61 -5.80 0.03 -15.03
N LEU A 62 -5.03 -1.04 -15.27
CA LEU A 62 -4.49 -1.34 -16.61
C LEU A 62 -5.58 -1.52 -17.69
N PRO A 63 -6.70 -2.22 -17.43
CA PRO A 63 -7.77 -2.37 -18.43
C PRO A 63 -8.47 -1.04 -18.76
N GLU A 64 -8.59 -0.13 -17.79
CA GLU A 64 -9.17 1.20 -18.01
C GLU A 64 -8.26 2.07 -18.88
N MET A 65 -6.94 2.02 -18.65
CA MET A 65 -5.96 2.69 -19.51
C MET A 65 -5.99 2.13 -20.93
N GLN A 66 -6.12 0.81 -21.09
CA GLN A 66 -6.30 0.20 -22.41
C GLN A 66 -7.58 0.71 -23.08
N ARG A 67 -8.71 0.73 -22.37
CA ARG A 67 -9.97 1.27 -22.89
C ARG A 67 -9.83 2.74 -23.31
N TRP A 68 -9.18 3.58 -22.50
CA TRP A 68 -8.94 4.99 -22.84
C TRP A 68 -8.01 5.14 -24.05
N ASN A 69 -6.99 4.29 -24.15
CA ASN A 69 -6.14 4.25 -25.33
C ASN A 69 -6.94 3.88 -26.58
N ASP A 70 -7.79 2.87 -26.50
CA ASP A 70 -8.57 2.38 -27.64
C ASP A 70 -9.69 3.35 -28.07
N THR A 71 -10.25 4.13 -27.14
CA THR A 71 -11.44 4.98 -27.40
C THR A 71 -11.16 6.46 -27.61
N VAL A 72 -10.13 7.02 -26.97
CA VAL A 72 -9.88 8.47 -26.97
C VAL A 72 -8.49 8.81 -27.48
N LEU A 73 -7.45 8.15 -26.95
CA LEU A 73 -6.08 8.57 -27.20
C LEU A 73 -5.53 8.00 -28.53
N MET A 74 -5.98 6.81 -28.92
CA MET A 74 -5.54 6.06 -30.11
C MET A 74 -4.02 6.05 -30.30
N MET A 75 -3.27 5.93 -29.20
CA MET A 75 -1.82 5.98 -29.23
C MET A 75 -1.26 4.59 -29.50
N ALA A 76 -0.41 4.51 -30.52
CA ALA A 76 0.47 3.37 -30.76
C ALA A 76 1.87 3.67 -30.21
N ALA A 77 2.59 2.64 -29.79
CA ALA A 77 3.99 2.78 -29.43
C ALA A 77 4.80 3.31 -30.63
N PRO A 78 5.77 4.23 -30.44
CA PRO A 78 6.56 4.76 -31.54
C PRO A 78 7.33 3.64 -32.25
N ALA A 79 7.34 3.67 -33.58
CA ALA A 79 8.10 2.69 -34.36
C ALA A 79 9.60 2.90 -34.15
N ALA A 80 10.41 1.82 -34.22
CA ALA A 80 11.86 1.90 -34.02
C ALA A 80 12.57 2.88 -34.97
N GLY A 81 11.97 3.19 -36.14
CA GLY A 81 12.47 4.19 -37.09
C GLY A 81 12.14 5.64 -36.74
N GLN A 82 11.26 5.89 -35.78
CA GLN A 82 10.91 7.24 -35.29
C GLN A 82 11.88 7.75 -34.23
N TYR A 83 12.78 6.88 -33.74
CA TYR A 83 13.86 7.27 -32.83
C TYR A 83 15.10 7.68 -33.63
N LEU A 84 15.75 8.74 -33.15
CA LEU A 84 17.06 9.17 -33.63
C LEU A 84 18.11 8.16 -33.18
N ARG A 85 18.96 7.70 -34.11
CA ARG A 85 19.98 6.67 -33.84
C ARG A 85 21.31 7.23 -33.34
N GLY A 86 21.49 8.55 -33.33
CA GLY A 86 22.72 9.15 -32.85
C GLY A 86 22.76 10.68 -32.87
N PRO A 87 23.80 11.27 -32.24
CA PRO A 87 23.95 12.71 -32.08
C PRO A 87 24.14 13.45 -33.41
N LEU A 88 24.73 12.81 -34.43
CA LEU A 88 24.85 13.38 -35.78
C LEU A 88 23.47 13.57 -36.44
N GLN A 89 22.57 12.60 -36.28
CA GLN A 89 21.21 12.70 -36.80
C GLN A 89 20.42 13.79 -36.08
N LEU A 90 20.62 13.94 -34.76
CA LEU A 90 20.02 15.03 -33.97
C LEU A 90 20.54 16.41 -34.40
N ALA A 91 21.85 16.54 -34.65
CA ALA A 91 22.44 17.79 -35.12
C ALA A 91 21.86 18.25 -36.46
N HIS A 92 21.52 17.31 -37.34
CA HIS A 92 20.86 17.61 -38.61
C HIS A 92 19.45 18.20 -38.43
N PHE A 93 18.71 17.79 -37.39
CA PHE A 93 17.40 18.38 -37.05
C PHE A 93 17.50 19.75 -36.38
N ALA A 94 18.64 20.09 -35.76
CA ALA A 94 18.84 21.36 -35.07
C ALA A 94 19.31 22.49 -36.00
N MET A 95 19.63 22.19 -37.26
CA MET A 95 19.96 23.21 -38.25
C MET A 95 18.67 23.90 -38.71
N PRO A 96 18.57 25.24 -38.63
CA PRO A 96 17.46 25.97 -39.24
C PRO A 96 17.45 25.68 -40.73
N GLU A 97 16.36 25.11 -41.24
CA GLU A 97 16.25 24.84 -42.67
C GLU A 97 16.30 26.18 -43.42
N ALA A 98 17.35 26.40 -44.22
CA ALA A 98 17.42 27.49 -45.17
C ALA A 98 16.54 27.18 -46.39
N SER A 99 15.28 26.87 -46.15
CA SER A 99 14.17 26.90 -47.10
C SER A 99 12.91 26.65 -46.31
N VAL A 100 11.92 27.51 -46.47
CA VAL A 100 10.59 27.29 -45.90
C VAL A 100 9.98 26.06 -46.58
N GLN A 101 10.27 24.85 -46.10
CA GLN A 101 9.38 23.74 -46.33
C GLN A 101 8.22 23.92 -45.37
N THR A 102 7.04 24.22 -45.95
CA THR A 102 5.77 24.21 -45.26
C THR A 102 5.72 22.96 -44.39
N VAL A 103 5.70 23.13 -43.06
CA VAL A 103 5.53 22.02 -42.13
C VAL A 103 4.23 21.33 -42.53
N GLN A 104 4.32 20.20 -43.23
CA GLN A 104 3.20 19.31 -43.39
C GLN A 104 2.94 18.74 -42.01
N ARG A 105 2.05 19.40 -41.27
CA ARG A 105 1.32 18.78 -40.17
C ARG A 105 0.83 17.44 -40.73
N ALA A 106 1.30 16.34 -40.17
CA ALA A 106 0.74 15.02 -40.44
C ALA A 106 -0.71 15.03 -39.94
N VAL A 107 -1.61 15.49 -40.79
CA VAL A 107 -3.03 15.18 -40.68
C VAL A 107 -3.10 13.75 -41.19
N THR A 108 -3.19 12.80 -40.27
CA THR A 108 -3.56 11.43 -40.60
C THR A 108 -4.93 11.49 -41.24
N THR A 109 -4.99 11.51 -42.58
CA THR A 109 -6.18 11.12 -43.31
C THR A 109 -6.54 9.72 -42.83
N PRO A 110 -7.79 9.42 -42.47
CA PRO A 110 -8.19 8.06 -42.13
C PRO A 110 -7.91 7.19 -43.35
N VAL A 111 -6.85 6.40 -43.28
CA VAL A 111 -6.62 5.31 -44.22
C VAL A 111 -7.79 4.36 -43.99
N ALA A 112 -8.58 4.13 -45.04
CA ALA A 112 -9.54 3.05 -45.02
C ALA A 112 -8.77 1.76 -44.72
N ILE A 113 -8.97 1.22 -43.51
CA ILE A 113 -8.42 -0.06 -43.12
C ILE A 113 -9.13 -1.08 -44.01
N ALA A 114 -8.48 -1.48 -45.11
CA ALA A 114 -8.86 -2.70 -45.80
C ALA A 114 -8.78 -3.84 -44.77
N PRO A 115 -9.80 -4.72 -44.70
CA PRO A 115 -9.78 -5.83 -43.76
C PRO A 115 -8.47 -6.59 -43.93
N PRO A 116 -7.78 -6.95 -42.83
CA PRO A 116 -6.48 -7.60 -42.91
C PRO A 116 -6.63 -8.86 -43.77
N SER A 117 -5.86 -8.91 -44.86
CA SER A 117 -5.67 -10.16 -45.59
C SER A 117 -5.08 -11.17 -44.61
N LEU A 118 -5.83 -12.25 -44.35
CA LEU A 118 -5.41 -13.39 -43.53
C LEU A 118 -4.17 -14.12 -44.09
N ALA A 119 -3.59 -13.66 -45.21
CA ALA A 119 -2.46 -14.26 -45.88
C ALA A 119 -1.10 -13.63 -45.54
N ALA A 120 -1.03 -12.56 -44.74
CA ALA A 120 0.26 -12.05 -44.27
C ALA A 120 0.78 -12.93 -43.13
N PRO A 121 1.99 -13.54 -43.26
CA PRO A 121 2.55 -14.32 -42.16
C PRO A 121 2.82 -13.39 -40.97
N ILE A 122 2.17 -13.67 -39.85
CA ILE A 122 2.48 -13.06 -38.55
C ILE A 122 3.90 -13.51 -38.21
N ILE A 123 4.90 -12.66 -38.48
CA ILE A 123 6.26 -12.88 -38.02
C ILE A 123 6.26 -12.65 -36.49
N ARG A 124 6.03 -13.73 -35.74
CA ARG A 124 6.32 -13.75 -34.31
C ARG A 124 7.84 -13.73 -34.17
N ALA A 125 8.41 -12.57 -33.83
CA ALA A 125 9.75 -12.54 -33.30
C ALA A 125 9.76 -13.36 -32.00
N ALA A 126 10.28 -14.57 -32.06
CA ALA A 126 10.52 -15.38 -30.87
C ALA A 126 11.64 -14.69 -30.09
N TRP A 127 11.26 -13.85 -29.12
CA TRP A 127 12.19 -13.36 -28.12
C TRP A 127 12.72 -14.56 -27.35
N ARG A 128 13.98 -14.93 -27.59
CA ARG A 128 14.72 -15.91 -26.79
C ARG A 128 15.44 -15.12 -25.71
N PRO A 129 14.98 -15.13 -24.44
CA PRO A 129 15.74 -14.52 -23.37
C PRO A 129 17.11 -15.21 -23.28
N ALA A 130 18.17 -14.42 -23.09
CA ALA A 130 19.46 -14.96 -22.68
C ALA A 130 19.26 -15.81 -21.41
N PRO A 131 19.98 -16.93 -21.26
CA PRO A 131 19.83 -17.79 -20.08
C PRO A 131 20.05 -16.94 -18.83
N ALA A 132 19.02 -16.83 -18.01
CA ALA A 132 19.12 -16.19 -16.71
C ALA A 132 20.16 -16.98 -15.89
N PRO A 133 21.01 -16.30 -15.10
CA PRO A 133 21.79 -17.00 -14.09
C PRO A 133 20.84 -17.80 -13.20
N ASP A 134 21.24 -19.00 -12.80
CA ASP A 134 20.43 -19.93 -12.02
C ASP A 134 19.69 -19.20 -10.89
N ALA A 135 18.37 -19.16 -11.01
CA ALA A 135 17.53 -18.59 -9.99
C ALA A 135 17.72 -19.44 -8.73
N ARG A 136 18.37 -18.87 -7.71
CA ARG A 136 18.44 -19.49 -6.39
C ARG A 136 17.02 -19.60 -5.86
N VAL A 137 16.48 -20.80 -5.89
CA VAL A 137 15.22 -21.14 -5.19
C VAL A 137 15.49 -20.95 -3.71
N VAL A 138 15.12 -19.79 -3.18
CA VAL A 138 14.97 -19.61 -1.74
C VAL A 138 13.59 -20.15 -1.42
N THR A 139 13.54 -21.40 -0.96
CA THR A 139 12.34 -21.93 -0.31
C THR A 139 12.09 -21.09 0.94
N ALA A 140 11.24 -20.07 0.82
CA ALA A 140 10.73 -19.38 1.98
C ALA A 140 9.86 -20.39 2.73
N ALA A 141 10.39 -20.94 3.83
CA ALA A 141 9.58 -21.69 4.76
C ALA A 141 8.60 -20.69 5.38
N TYR A 142 7.34 -20.74 4.96
CA TYR A 142 6.25 -20.17 5.73
C TYR A 142 6.25 -20.90 7.07
N HIS A 143 6.74 -20.24 8.11
CA HIS A 143 6.48 -20.67 9.48
C HIS A 143 5.08 -20.17 9.80
N PRO A 144 4.05 -21.03 9.90
CA PRO A 144 2.78 -20.58 10.43
C PRO A 144 3.07 -20.00 11.81
N ALA A 145 2.68 -18.74 12.01
CA ALA A 145 2.64 -18.19 13.35
C ALA A 145 1.87 -19.20 14.21
N SER A 146 2.51 -19.65 15.30
CA SER A 146 1.87 -20.50 16.31
C SER A 146 0.48 -19.94 16.59
N PRO A 147 -0.60 -20.75 16.54
CA PRO A 147 -1.95 -20.24 16.72
C PRO A 147 -2.00 -19.50 18.04
N ALA A 148 -2.08 -18.17 17.94
CA ALA A 148 -2.27 -17.30 19.08
C ALA A 148 -3.48 -17.85 19.82
N HIS A 149 -3.31 -18.06 21.13
CA HIS A 149 -4.36 -18.53 22.02
C HIS A 149 -5.68 -17.87 21.67
N THR A 150 -6.73 -18.67 21.53
CA THR A 150 -8.11 -18.23 21.34
C THR A 150 -8.48 -17.32 22.52
N VAL A 151 -8.27 -16.03 22.38
CA VAL A 151 -8.74 -15.05 23.36
C VAL A 151 -10.25 -14.94 23.12
N PRO A 152 -11.10 -15.21 24.13
CA PRO A 152 -12.53 -15.06 23.97
C PRO A 152 -12.86 -13.60 23.59
N PRO A 153 -13.90 -13.36 22.77
CA PRO A 153 -14.24 -12.02 22.35
C PRO A 153 -14.57 -11.15 23.57
N LEU A 154 -13.90 -10.01 23.66
CA LEU A 154 -14.21 -8.96 24.63
C LEU A 154 -15.62 -8.43 24.32
N VAL A 155 -16.59 -8.83 25.12
CA VAL A 155 -17.93 -8.23 25.11
C VAL A 155 -17.80 -6.82 25.68
N ILE A 156 -17.82 -5.83 24.79
CA ILE A 156 -17.96 -4.42 25.19
C ILE A 156 -19.43 -4.24 25.58
N ILE A 157 -19.70 -4.15 26.88
CA ILE A 157 -20.97 -3.62 27.37
C ILE A 157 -20.90 -2.11 27.11
N PRO A 158 -21.72 -1.52 26.22
CA PRO A 158 -21.73 -0.08 26.07
C PRO A 158 -22.21 0.53 27.38
N GLU A 159 -21.33 1.26 28.05
CA GLU A 159 -21.71 2.14 29.14
C GLU A 159 -22.70 3.17 28.57
N THR A 160 -23.92 3.16 29.10
CA THR A 160 -24.99 4.07 28.73
C THR A 160 -24.51 5.51 28.97
N ALA A 161 -23.97 6.13 27.92
CA ALA A 161 -23.69 7.53 27.91
C ALA A 161 -25.03 8.27 28.05
N ALA A 162 -25.24 8.84 29.23
CA ALA A 162 -26.32 9.77 29.50
C ALA A 162 -26.23 10.93 28.49
N ALA A 163 -27.11 10.89 27.48
CA ALA A 163 -27.32 11.98 26.56
C ALA A 163 -28.02 13.13 27.29
N SER A 164 -27.25 14.03 27.89
CA SER A 164 -27.71 15.40 28.15
C SER A 164 -27.14 16.28 27.04
N GLY A 165 -27.97 16.52 26.03
CA GLY A 165 -27.67 17.39 24.90
C GLY A 165 -29.00 17.78 24.25
N ALA A 166 -29.62 18.83 24.79
CA ALA A 166 -30.82 19.42 24.19
C ALA A 166 -30.49 19.98 22.79
N PRO A 167 -31.34 19.76 21.78
CA PRO A 167 -31.14 20.34 20.46
C PRO A 167 -31.49 21.84 20.48
N VAL A 168 -30.52 22.68 20.13
CA VAL A 168 -30.74 24.10 19.82
C VAL A 168 -31.31 24.17 18.41
N ASP A 169 -32.58 24.56 18.33
CA ASP A 169 -33.35 24.74 17.12
C ASP A 169 -32.88 26.02 16.39
N LEU A 170 -32.23 25.86 15.23
CA LEU A 170 -31.69 26.95 14.40
C LEU A 170 -32.27 26.88 13.00
N LEU A 171 -33.60 26.82 12.85
CA LEU A 171 -34.27 26.97 11.54
C LEU A 171 -35.66 27.63 11.65
N HIS A 172 -35.75 28.87 12.15
CA HIS A 172 -36.84 29.78 11.76
C HIS A 172 -36.52 31.23 12.14
N GLU A 173 -36.03 32.02 11.20
CA GLU A 173 -36.11 33.49 11.21
C GLU A 173 -35.65 33.95 9.80
N GLY A 174 -36.59 34.36 8.95
CA GLY A 174 -36.27 35.02 7.67
C GLY A 174 -37.19 34.67 6.51
N GLY A 175 -38.41 35.24 6.50
CA GLY A 175 -39.22 35.27 5.28
C GLY A 175 -40.71 35.55 5.51
N GLN A 176 -41.06 36.78 5.90
CA GLN A 176 -42.01 37.68 5.23
C GLN A 176 -41.92 39.07 5.86
#